data_AF-A0A838P698-F1
#
_entry.id   AF-A0A838P698-F1
#
_cell.length_a   1.000
_cell.length_b   1.000
_cell.length_c   1.000
_cell.angle_alpha   90.00
_cell.angle_beta   90.00
_cell.angle_gamma   90.00
#
_symmetry.space_group_name_H-M   'P 1'
#
loop_
_entity.id
_entity.type
_entity.pdbx_description
1 polymer ?
#
loop_
_entity_poly.entity_id
_entity_poly.type
_entity_poly.pdbx_seq_one_letter_code
_entity_poly.pdbx_strand_id
1 'polypeptide(L)'
;MVDEEVESTLREIRERVRKTAELEAETSRTLVASAATVHNIPRGESAPRTPETMARIDTYLTTTARAWDRLPPLVSNRSGGLARLELWVKRRFKQATRWYSWEQINFNAAVHHALREMLDALQDLEQKRAGMSAEVEVRAQQLKQTRIEMMTQRAELESEAEAYRAQMEAKQQARSLELSARLADLTRELRERDQQRLEEQRVCFKQLSLEMSEAEVLLDRARRNLESRLDKLENSKRKS
;
A
#
# COMPACT_ATOMS: atom_id res chain seq x y z
N MET A 1 -23.21 13.90 -25.59
CA MET A 1 -23.56 13.88 -24.14
C MET A 1 -22.63 12.97 -23.35
N VAL A 2 -22.35 11.74 -23.78
CA VAL A 2 -21.42 10.83 -23.05
C VAL A 2 -19.98 11.33 -23.03
N ASP A 3 -19.51 11.98 -24.11
CA ASP A 3 -18.11 12.44 -24.21
C ASP A 3 -17.75 13.59 -23.26
N GLU A 4 -18.69 14.49 -22.95
CA GLU A 4 -18.48 15.60 -22.00
C GLU A 4 -18.35 15.11 -20.56
N GLU A 5 -19.10 14.06 -20.18
CA GLU A 5 -19.01 13.45 -18.86
C GLU A 5 -17.68 12.70 -18.67
N VAL A 6 -17.19 12.06 -19.73
CA VAL A 6 -15.87 11.39 -19.72
C VAL A 6 -14.74 12.42 -19.61
N GLU A 7 -14.82 13.54 -20.33
CA GLU A 7 -13.82 14.60 -20.20
C GLU A 7 -13.83 15.28 -18.83
N SER A 8 -15.00 15.45 -18.24
CA SER A 8 -15.18 15.99 -16.88
C SER A 8 -14.55 15.09 -15.83
N THR A 9 -14.85 13.79 -15.89
CA THR A 9 -14.29 12.79 -14.96
C THR A 9 -12.78 12.65 -15.11
N LEU A 10 -12.25 12.68 -16.33
CA LEU A 10 -10.80 12.65 -16.57
C LEU A 10 -10.09 13.92 -16.06
N ARG A 11 -10.72 15.09 -16.16
CA ARG A 11 -10.22 16.34 -15.56
C ARG A 11 -10.18 16.25 -14.04
N GLU A 12 -11.26 15.76 -13.43
CA GLU A 12 -11.35 15.60 -11.98
C GLU A 12 -10.31 14.61 -11.44
N ILE A 13 -10.11 13.47 -12.12
CA ILE A 13 -9.08 12.49 -11.75
C ILE A 13 -7.69 13.13 -11.84
N ARG A 14 -7.42 13.90 -12.90
CA ARG A 14 -6.13 14.57 -13.09
C ARG A 14 -5.85 15.62 -12.01
N GLU A 15 -6.86 16.35 -11.56
CA GLU A 15 -6.73 17.28 -10.43
C GLU A 15 -6.51 16.57 -9.10
N ARG A 16 -7.20 15.45 -8.84
CA ARG A 16 -6.99 14.66 -7.62
C ARG A 16 -5.58 14.06 -7.57
N VAL A 17 -5.04 13.60 -8.71
CA VAL A 17 -3.67 13.10 -8.82
C VAL A 17 -2.63 14.23 -8.59
N ARG A 18 -2.88 15.45 -9.08
CA ARG A 18 -2.01 16.59 -8.78
C ARG A 18 -2.01 16.95 -7.29
N LYS A 19 -3.19 17.03 -6.67
CA LYS A 19 -3.31 17.36 -5.24
C LYS A 19 -2.64 16.31 -4.34
N THR A 20 -2.76 15.03 -4.69
CA THR A 20 -2.08 13.95 -3.96
C THR A 20 -0.57 14.01 -4.14
N ALA A 21 -0.07 14.28 -5.35
CA ALA A 21 1.36 14.46 -5.60
C ALA A 21 1.94 15.70 -4.88
N GLU A 22 1.18 16.80 -4.78
CA GLU A 22 1.58 18.00 -4.03
C GLU A 22 1.67 17.71 -2.52
N LEU A 23 0.69 16.99 -1.96
CA LEU A 23 0.70 16.56 -0.55
C LEU A 23 1.85 15.58 -0.25
N GLU A 24 2.15 14.66 -1.17
CA GLU A 24 3.30 13.74 -1.06
C GLU A 24 4.65 14.49 -1.15
N ALA A 25 4.73 15.53 -1.97
CA ALA A 25 5.92 16.38 -2.07
C ALA A 25 6.12 17.24 -0.81
N GLU A 26 5.05 17.78 -0.22
CA GLU A 26 5.09 18.55 1.03
C GLU A 26 5.45 17.68 2.24
N THR A 27 4.90 16.47 2.33
CA THR A 27 5.26 15.49 3.37
C THR A 27 6.70 15.01 3.22
N SER A 28 7.17 14.78 2.00
CA SER A 28 8.57 14.43 1.73
C SER A 28 9.54 15.57 2.09
N ARG A 29 9.18 16.84 1.83
CA ARG A 29 9.99 18.00 2.22
C ARG A 29 10.02 18.21 3.73
N THR A 30 8.91 17.99 4.44
CA THR A 30 8.88 18.09 5.91
C THR A 30 9.64 16.95 6.59
N LEU A 31 9.62 15.73 6.02
CA LEU A 31 10.43 14.61 6.52
C LEU A 31 11.93 14.81 6.28
N VAL A 32 12.35 15.35 5.13
CA VAL A 32 13.76 15.66 4.85
C VAL A 32 14.27 16.84 5.69
N ALA A 33 13.44 17.88 5.92
CA ALA A 33 13.78 18.98 6.81
C ALA A 33 13.90 18.54 8.29
N SER A 34 13.04 17.61 8.73
CA SER A 34 13.15 17.00 10.06
C SER A 34 14.35 16.05 10.18
N ALA A 35 14.67 15.28 9.14
CA ALA A 35 15.83 14.40 9.12
C ALA A 35 17.17 15.16 9.11
N ALA A 36 17.24 16.30 8.40
CA ALA A 36 18.42 17.17 8.37
C ALA A 36 18.69 17.85 9.73
N THR A 37 17.65 18.08 10.54
CA THR A 37 17.78 18.68 11.88
C THR A 37 18.26 17.65 12.92
N VAL A 38 18.00 16.35 12.72
CA VAL A 38 18.39 15.30 13.68
C VAL A 38 19.84 14.84 13.51
N HIS A 39 20.46 15.05 12.34
CA HIS A 39 21.81 14.53 12.06
C HIS A 39 22.97 15.42 12.52
N ASN A 40 22.71 16.54 13.19
CA ASN A 40 23.73 17.51 13.60
C ASN A 40 23.74 17.81 15.10
N ILE A 41 23.46 16.79 15.94
CA ILE A 41 23.81 16.84 17.36
C ILE A 41 25.27 16.39 17.45
N PRO A 42 26.23 17.28 17.78
CA PRO A 42 27.60 16.85 18.04
C PRO A 42 27.55 15.81 19.17
N ARG A 43 28.10 14.63 18.87
CA ARG A 43 28.32 13.51 19.78
C ARG A 43 29.44 13.90 20.76
N GLY A 44 29.19 14.93 21.56
CA GLY A 44 30.05 15.43 22.62
C GLY A 44 29.71 14.72 23.92
N GLU A 45 30.75 14.17 24.55
CA GLU A 45 30.85 13.75 25.94
C GLU A 45 29.61 13.09 26.55
N SER A 46 29.68 11.76 26.64
CA SER A 46 28.93 10.89 27.56
C SER A 46 28.10 11.64 28.60
N ALA A 47 26.84 11.92 28.24
CA ALA A 47 25.83 12.24 29.24
C ALA A 47 25.93 11.16 30.33
N PRO A 48 26.16 11.53 31.59
CA PRO A 48 26.35 10.55 32.64
C PRO A 48 25.09 9.68 32.66
N ARG A 49 25.29 8.36 32.62
CA ARG A 49 24.17 7.41 32.58
C ARG A 49 23.29 7.74 33.78
N THR A 50 21.98 7.92 33.56
CA THR A 50 21.01 8.27 34.61
C THR A 50 21.18 7.46 35.91
N PRO A 51 21.47 6.14 35.89
CA PRO A 51 21.76 5.40 37.13
C PRO A 51 23.03 5.85 37.86
N GLU A 52 24.08 6.26 37.13
CA GLU A 52 25.32 6.76 37.72
C GLU A 52 25.10 8.14 38.37
N THR A 53 24.25 8.99 37.79
CA THR A 53 23.88 10.27 38.42
C THR A 53 23.04 10.09 39.68
N MET A 54 22.10 9.15 39.68
CA MET A 54 21.27 8.85 40.85
C MET A 54 22.09 8.25 41.97
N ALA A 55 23.02 7.33 41.66
CA ALA A 55 23.97 6.79 42.63
C ALA A 55 24.85 7.89 43.25
N ARG A 56 25.30 8.87 42.46
CA ARG A 56 26.04 10.03 42.98
C ARG A 56 25.17 10.89 43.90
N ILE A 57 23.93 11.20 43.50
CA ILE A 57 23.01 11.97 44.35
C ILE A 57 22.72 11.25 45.66
N ASP A 58 22.54 9.92 45.62
CA ASP A 58 22.37 9.10 46.83
C ASP A 58 23.60 9.17 47.75
N THR A 59 24.82 9.11 47.21
CA THR A 59 26.03 9.35 48.02
C THR A 59 26.08 10.76 48.63
N TYR A 60 25.62 11.79 47.92
CA TYR A 60 25.51 13.14 48.46
C TYR A 60 24.41 13.26 49.53
N LEU A 61 23.30 12.54 49.38
CA LEU A 61 22.26 12.43 50.40
C LEU A 61 22.79 11.73 51.66
N THR A 62 23.56 10.65 51.53
CA THR A 62 24.15 9.97 52.71
C THR A 62 25.15 10.85 53.47
N THR A 63 25.91 11.68 52.76
CA THR A 63 26.88 12.60 53.37
C THR A 63 26.20 13.81 54.02
N THR A 64 25.21 14.40 53.34
CA THR A 64 24.41 15.50 53.90
C THR A 64 23.52 15.05 55.06
N ALA A 65 22.95 13.84 55.04
CA ALA A 65 22.19 13.28 56.15
C ALA A 65 23.02 13.14 57.45
N ARG A 66 24.32 12.87 57.33
CA ARG A 66 25.25 12.80 58.49
C ARG A 66 25.64 14.17 59.03
N ALA A 67 25.69 15.18 58.15
CA ALA A 67 26.02 16.57 58.47
C ALA A 67 24.78 17.43 58.79
N TRP A 68 23.58 16.86 58.65
CA TRP A 68 22.29 17.55 58.74
C TRP A 68 22.11 18.29 60.07
N ASP A 69 22.47 17.64 61.19
CA ASP A 69 22.27 18.19 62.55
C ASP A 69 23.58 18.36 63.36
N ARG A 70 24.75 18.20 62.73
CA ARG A 70 26.02 18.14 63.45
C ARG A 70 26.92 19.32 63.15
N LEU A 71 27.12 20.16 64.16
CA LEU A 71 28.25 21.08 64.20
C LEU A 71 29.52 20.30 64.59
N PRO A 72 30.71 20.71 64.09
CA PRO A 72 31.96 20.10 64.50
C PRO A 72 32.13 20.24 66.03
N PRO A 73 32.47 19.15 66.75
CA PRO A 73 32.62 19.20 68.19
C PRO A 73 33.76 20.14 68.56
N LEU A 74 33.49 21.12 69.44
CA LEU A 74 34.53 21.97 70.02
C LEU A 74 35.29 21.19 71.09
N VAL A 75 36.24 20.35 70.68
CA VAL A 75 37.12 19.64 71.61
C VAL A 75 38.27 20.57 72.01
N SER A 76 38.57 20.65 73.31
CA SER A 76 39.81 21.23 73.82
C SER A 76 40.67 20.08 74.32
N ASN A 77 41.87 19.92 73.75
CA ASN A 77 42.85 18.92 74.18
C ASN A 77 43.79 19.46 75.29
N ARG A 78 43.47 20.60 75.92
CA ARG A 78 44.34 21.26 76.92
C ARG A 78 43.71 21.23 78.31
N SER A 79 44.48 20.82 79.31
CA SER A 79 44.09 20.82 80.72
C SER A 79 44.74 21.99 81.49
N GLY A 80 44.02 22.61 82.43
CA GLY A 80 44.56 23.64 83.35
C GLY A 80 43.83 24.98 83.32
N GLY A 81 44.39 26.00 84.00
CA GLY A 81 43.80 27.35 84.10
C GLY A 81 43.64 28.07 82.75
N LEU A 82 44.58 27.86 81.82
CA LEU A 82 44.49 28.36 80.44
C LEU A 82 43.32 27.74 79.66
N ALA A 83 42.96 26.49 79.97
CA ALA A 83 41.80 25.85 79.37
C ALA A 83 40.49 26.52 79.82
N ARG A 84 40.43 27.08 81.04
CA ARG A 84 39.25 27.82 81.52
C ARG A 84 39.07 29.14 80.77
N LEU A 85 40.16 29.86 80.51
CA LEU A 85 40.14 31.06 79.67
C LEU A 85 39.77 30.71 78.22
N GLU A 86 40.36 29.66 77.65
CA GLU A 86 40.01 29.18 76.31
C GLU A 86 38.53 28.78 76.21
N LEU A 87 38.01 28.05 77.20
CA LEU A 87 36.59 27.67 77.27
C LEU A 87 35.69 28.88 77.48
N TRP A 88 36.11 29.89 78.25
CA TRP A 88 35.37 31.13 78.43
C TRP A 88 35.29 31.94 77.14
N VAL A 89 36.42 32.09 76.43
CA VAL A 89 36.47 32.72 75.10
C VAL A 89 35.62 31.93 74.10
N LYS A 90 35.78 30.60 74.02
CA LYS A 90 34.96 29.73 73.18
C LYS A 90 33.47 29.81 73.51
N ARG A 91 33.08 29.96 74.78
CA ARG A 91 31.67 30.17 75.19
C ARG A 91 31.11 31.51 74.71
N ARG A 92 31.91 32.59 74.76
CA ARG A 92 31.50 33.89 74.22
C ARG A 92 31.39 33.87 72.69
N PHE A 93 32.35 33.26 72.00
CA PHE A 93 32.25 33.04 70.56
C PHE A 93 31.08 32.14 70.19
N LYS A 94 30.76 31.09 70.98
CA LYS A 94 29.60 30.21 70.74
C LYS A 94 28.26 30.97 70.70
N GLN A 95 28.09 32.00 71.54
CA GLN A 95 26.89 32.84 71.50
C GLN A 95 26.85 33.70 70.23
N ALA A 96 28.00 34.26 69.81
CA ALA A 96 28.11 35.06 68.59
C ALA A 96 27.98 34.22 67.31
N THR A 97 28.48 32.99 67.31
CA THR A 97 28.44 32.07 66.16
C THR A 97 27.16 31.22 66.10
N ARG A 98 26.23 31.40 67.05
CA ARG A 98 24.95 30.66 67.07
C ARG A 98 24.13 30.91 65.80
N TRP A 99 24.13 32.15 65.30
CA TRP A 99 23.49 32.49 64.03
C TRP A 99 24.14 31.76 62.85
N TYR A 100 25.47 31.75 62.79
CA TYR A 100 26.21 31.04 61.74
C TYR A 100 25.94 29.52 61.77
N SER A 101 25.90 28.90 62.97
CA SER A 101 25.55 27.49 63.07
C SER A 101 24.10 27.19 62.70
N TRP A 102 23.19 28.11 62.99
CA TRP A 102 21.79 27.97 62.59
C TRP A 102 21.65 28.07 61.06
N GLU A 103 22.34 29.02 60.44
CA GLU A 103 22.37 29.19 58.98
C GLU A 103 22.99 27.97 58.29
N GLN A 104 24.04 27.37 58.85
CA GLN A 104 24.63 26.13 58.33
C GLN A 104 23.68 24.94 58.39
N ILE A 105 22.95 24.77 59.50
CA ILE A 105 21.94 23.70 59.64
C ILE A 105 20.80 23.93 58.63
N ASN A 106 20.34 25.18 58.49
CA ASN A 106 19.30 25.54 57.54
C ASN A 106 19.74 25.30 56.09
N PHE A 107 20.95 25.70 55.73
CA PHE A 107 21.54 25.43 54.41
C PHE A 107 21.69 23.93 54.16
N ASN A 108 22.21 23.16 55.12
CA ASN A 108 22.35 21.72 54.98
C ASN A 108 20.99 21.02 54.82
N ALA A 109 19.98 21.46 55.55
CA ALA A 109 18.61 20.96 55.42
C ALA A 109 18.04 21.29 54.02
N ALA A 110 18.18 22.53 53.56
CA ALA A 110 17.73 22.96 52.25
C ALA A 110 18.42 22.17 51.11
N VAL A 111 19.74 21.95 51.21
CA VAL A 111 20.50 21.14 50.25
C VAL A 111 20.04 19.69 50.26
N HIS A 112 19.83 19.09 51.44
CA HIS A 112 19.33 17.72 51.54
C HIS A 112 17.92 17.57 50.94
N HIS A 113 17.01 18.51 51.20
CA HIS A 113 15.68 18.52 50.59
C HIS A 113 15.75 18.69 49.07
N ALA A 114 16.55 19.63 48.57
CA ALA A 114 16.73 19.84 47.13
C ALA A 114 17.33 18.61 46.43
N LEU A 115 18.32 17.94 47.03
CA LEU A 115 18.89 16.71 46.49
C LEU A 115 17.88 15.56 46.45
N ARG A 116 16.98 15.48 47.45
CA ARG A 116 15.92 14.48 47.49
C ARG A 116 14.86 14.73 46.42
N GLU A 117 14.40 15.97 46.29
CA GLU A 117 13.47 16.37 45.22
C GLU A 117 14.06 16.10 43.82
N MET A 118 15.36 16.37 43.64
CA MET A 118 16.06 16.05 42.40
C MET A 118 16.08 14.54 42.12
N LEU A 119 16.31 13.71 43.14
CA LEU A 119 16.30 12.25 42.99
C LEU A 119 14.91 11.74 42.63
N ASP A 120 13.86 12.22 43.30
CA ASP A 120 12.47 11.84 43.03
C ASP A 120 12.08 12.24 41.58
N ALA A 121 12.44 13.46 41.16
CA ALA A 121 12.19 13.93 39.80
C ALA A 121 12.94 13.10 38.74
N LEU A 122 14.18 12.67 39.02
CA LEU A 122 14.93 11.79 38.12
C LEU A 122 14.30 10.39 38.03
N GLN A 123 13.81 9.83 39.14
CA GLN A 123 13.07 8.56 39.14
C GLN A 123 11.80 8.64 38.29
N ASP A 124 11.02 9.71 38.44
CA ASP A 124 9.82 9.93 37.63
C ASP A 124 10.12 10.02 36.13
N LEU A 125 11.23 10.69 35.76
CA LEU A 125 11.67 10.79 34.37
C LEU A 125 12.13 9.44 33.82
N GLU A 126 12.84 8.63 34.61
CA GLU A 126 13.22 7.27 34.20
C GLU A 126 12.00 6.37 33.99
N GLN A 127 11.02 6.43 34.89
CA GLN A 127 9.77 5.68 34.75
C GLN A 127 8.99 6.09 33.50
N LYS A 128 8.85 7.40 33.25
CA LYS A 128 8.20 7.91 32.03
C LYS A 128 8.94 7.49 30.77
N ARG A 129 10.27 7.51 30.80
CA ARG A 129 11.09 7.04 29.68
C ARG A 129 10.88 5.56 29.42
N ALA A 130 10.86 4.72 30.46
CA ALA A 130 10.61 3.29 30.36
C ALA A 130 9.21 3.00 29.80
N GLY A 131 8.20 3.73 30.28
CA GLY A 131 6.82 3.64 29.77
C GLY A 131 6.74 4.00 28.28
N MET A 132 7.34 5.13 27.88
CA MET A 132 7.38 5.53 26.47
C MET A 132 8.13 4.53 25.59
N SER A 133 9.24 3.94 26.05
CA SER A 133 9.92 2.90 25.28
C SER A 133 9.06 1.65 25.09
N ALA A 134 8.33 1.23 26.12
CA ALA A 134 7.41 0.10 26.02
C ALA A 134 6.26 0.40 25.05
N GLU A 135 5.68 1.60 25.09
CA GLU A 135 4.64 2.01 24.14
C GLU A 135 5.14 2.03 22.69
N VAL A 136 6.37 2.54 22.46
CA VAL A 136 6.99 2.55 21.13
C VAL A 136 7.22 1.13 20.63
N GLU A 137 7.68 0.21 21.49
CA GLU A 137 7.87 -1.19 21.13
C GLU A 137 6.54 -1.87 20.76
N VAL A 138 5.49 -1.66 21.54
CA VAL A 138 4.15 -2.19 21.27
C VAL A 138 3.62 -1.63 19.94
N ARG A 139 3.72 -0.32 19.71
CA ARG A 139 3.30 0.29 18.44
C ARG A 139 4.12 -0.22 17.26
N ALA A 140 5.43 -0.42 17.43
CA ALA A 140 6.28 -0.97 16.39
C ALA A 140 5.90 -2.42 16.04
N GLN A 141 5.53 -3.23 17.04
CA GLN A 141 5.02 -4.58 16.82
C GLN A 141 3.66 -4.57 16.12
N GLN A 142 2.74 -3.69 16.53
CA GLN A 142 1.44 -3.52 15.86
C GLN A 142 1.62 -3.12 14.39
N LEU A 143 2.50 -2.16 14.09
CA LEU A 143 2.78 -1.75 12.72
C LEU A 143 3.41 -2.86 11.87
N LYS A 144 4.27 -3.70 12.47
CA LYS A 144 4.82 -4.88 11.79
C LYS A 144 3.71 -5.88 11.48
N GLN A 145 2.82 -6.12 12.44
CA GLN A 145 1.72 -7.05 12.30
C GLN A 145 0.74 -6.59 11.20
N THR A 146 0.30 -5.34 11.24
CA THR A 146 -0.58 -4.77 10.20
C THR A 146 0.08 -4.77 8.82
N ARG A 147 1.39 -4.52 8.75
CA ARG A 147 2.13 -4.63 7.49
C ARG A 147 2.13 -6.05 6.93
N ILE A 148 2.31 -7.06 7.78
CA ILE A 148 2.25 -8.47 7.36
C ILE A 148 0.84 -8.79 6.86
N GLU A 149 -0.19 -8.42 7.60
CA GLU A 149 -1.60 -8.63 7.23
C GLU A 149 -1.96 -7.96 5.89
N MET A 150 -1.48 -6.73 5.66
CA MET A 150 -1.67 -6.05 4.39
C MET A 150 -0.93 -6.73 3.24
N MET A 151 0.27 -7.27 3.48
CA MET A 151 1.01 -8.02 2.47
C MET A 151 0.33 -9.35 2.14
N THR A 152 -0.23 -10.05 3.12
CA THR A 152 -0.98 -11.30 2.88
C THR A 152 -2.26 -11.02 2.11
N GLN A 153 -3.04 -10.02 2.51
CA GLN A 153 -4.26 -9.61 1.79
C GLN A 153 -3.97 -9.21 0.34
N ARG A 154 -2.86 -8.50 0.12
CA ARG A 154 -2.44 -8.13 -1.22
C ARG A 154 -2.08 -9.35 -2.07
N ALA A 155 -1.34 -10.31 -1.51
CA ALA A 155 -0.98 -11.53 -2.22
C ALA A 155 -2.23 -12.37 -2.56
N GLU A 156 -3.20 -12.45 -1.64
CA GLU A 156 -4.48 -13.11 -1.87
C GLU A 156 -5.25 -12.45 -3.02
N LEU A 157 -5.42 -11.12 -2.98
CA LEU A 157 -6.10 -10.37 -4.05
C LEU A 157 -5.39 -10.48 -5.40
N GLU A 158 -4.05 -10.48 -5.43
CA GLU A 158 -3.27 -10.69 -6.65
C GLU A 158 -3.53 -12.11 -7.21
N SER A 159 -3.57 -13.13 -6.36
CA SER A 159 -3.88 -14.50 -6.78
C SER A 159 -5.32 -14.67 -7.30
N GLU A 160 -6.29 -14.02 -6.66
CA GLU A 160 -7.69 -14.02 -7.11
C GLU A 160 -7.85 -13.31 -8.46
N ALA A 161 -7.16 -12.18 -8.64
CA ALA A 161 -7.18 -11.43 -9.89
C ALA A 161 -6.56 -12.25 -11.05
N GLU A 162 -5.47 -12.97 -10.79
CA GLU A 162 -4.84 -13.87 -11.76
C GLU A 162 -5.78 -15.04 -12.12
N ALA A 163 -6.38 -15.68 -11.12
CA ALA A 163 -7.35 -16.76 -11.34
C ALA A 163 -8.56 -16.28 -12.16
N TYR A 164 -9.07 -15.08 -11.86
CA TYR A 164 -10.17 -14.48 -12.61
C TYR A 164 -9.78 -14.16 -14.06
N ARG A 165 -8.59 -13.61 -14.29
CA ARG A 165 -8.07 -13.34 -15.66
C ARG A 165 -7.94 -14.64 -16.45
N ALA A 166 -7.32 -15.67 -15.87
CA ALA A 166 -7.19 -16.97 -16.52
C ALA A 166 -8.56 -17.59 -16.85
N GLN A 167 -9.54 -17.47 -15.95
CA GLN A 167 -10.90 -17.94 -16.21
C GLN A 167 -11.57 -17.18 -17.36
N MET A 168 -11.39 -15.85 -17.43
CA MET A 168 -11.96 -15.03 -18.49
C MET A 168 -11.33 -15.33 -19.84
N GLU A 169 -10.01 -15.50 -19.89
CA GLU A 169 -9.29 -15.90 -21.11
C GLU A 169 -9.75 -17.28 -21.59
N ALA A 170 -9.87 -18.26 -20.69
CA ALA A 170 -10.39 -19.59 -21.03
C ALA A 170 -11.82 -19.54 -21.58
N LYS A 171 -12.71 -18.73 -20.98
CA LYS A 171 -14.09 -18.52 -21.48
C LYS A 171 -14.10 -17.86 -22.85
N GLN A 172 -13.23 -16.88 -23.09
CA GLN A 172 -13.12 -16.20 -24.38
C GLN A 172 -12.60 -17.14 -25.47
N GLN A 173 -11.58 -17.95 -25.16
CA GLN A 173 -11.05 -18.97 -26.07
C GLN A 173 -12.08 -20.05 -26.37
N ALA A 174 -12.82 -20.53 -25.37
CA ALA A 174 -13.89 -21.51 -25.59
C ALA A 174 -14.98 -20.95 -26.53
N ARG A 175 -15.40 -19.68 -26.31
CA ARG A 175 -16.37 -19.01 -27.19
C ARG A 175 -15.85 -18.79 -28.60
N SER A 176 -14.58 -18.42 -28.76
CA SER A 176 -14.02 -18.22 -30.11
C SER A 176 -13.92 -19.55 -30.88
N LEU A 177 -13.55 -20.63 -30.20
CA LEU A 177 -13.55 -21.98 -30.77
C LEU A 177 -14.98 -22.41 -31.16
N GLU A 178 -15.96 -22.21 -30.29
CA GLU A 178 -17.37 -22.51 -30.59
C GLU A 178 -17.89 -21.73 -31.81
N LEU A 179 -17.63 -20.42 -31.86
CA LEU A 179 -18.04 -19.58 -32.99
C LEU A 179 -17.34 -19.99 -34.28
N SER A 180 -16.04 -20.28 -34.25
CA SER A 180 -15.30 -20.74 -35.42
C SER A 180 -15.79 -22.09 -35.95
N ALA A 181 -16.12 -23.03 -35.06
CA ALA A 181 -16.74 -24.30 -35.43
C ALA A 181 -18.10 -24.07 -36.09
N ARG A 182 -18.96 -23.23 -35.50
CA ARG A 182 -20.28 -22.91 -36.05
C ARG A 182 -20.21 -22.22 -37.41
N LEU A 183 -19.24 -21.33 -37.61
CA LEU A 183 -19.00 -20.70 -38.91
C LEU A 183 -18.50 -21.71 -39.94
N ALA A 184 -17.63 -22.65 -39.55
CA ALA A 184 -17.16 -23.72 -40.43
C ALA A 184 -18.31 -24.62 -40.89
N ASP A 185 -19.22 -24.98 -39.98
CA ASP A 185 -20.40 -25.80 -40.29
C ASP A 185 -21.36 -25.05 -41.23
N LEU A 186 -21.69 -23.79 -40.94
CA LEU A 186 -22.50 -22.97 -41.85
C LEU A 186 -21.88 -22.83 -43.24
N THR A 187 -20.55 -22.67 -43.30
CA THR A 187 -19.84 -22.61 -44.59
C THR A 187 -19.93 -23.94 -45.34
N ARG A 188 -19.90 -25.07 -44.64
CA ARG A 188 -20.09 -26.40 -45.24
C ARG A 188 -21.52 -26.54 -45.80
N GLU A 189 -22.53 -26.21 -45.00
CA GLU A 189 -23.94 -26.27 -45.42
C GLU A 189 -24.20 -25.40 -46.65
N LEU A 190 -23.65 -24.18 -46.70
CA LEU A 190 -23.80 -23.30 -47.86
C LEU A 190 -23.19 -23.91 -49.12
N ARG A 191 -21.99 -24.49 -49.03
CA ARG A 191 -21.34 -25.18 -50.16
C ARG A 191 -22.16 -26.37 -50.65
N GLU A 192 -22.70 -27.17 -49.73
CA GLU A 192 -23.56 -28.30 -50.07
C GLU A 192 -24.84 -27.85 -50.78
N ARG A 193 -25.49 -26.79 -50.29
CA ARG A 193 -26.69 -26.23 -50.94
C ARG A 193 -26.39 -25.64 -52.31
N ASP A 194 -25.25 -24.97 -52.48
CA ASP A 194 -24.83 -24.44 -53.77
C ASP A 194 -24.54 -25.57 -54.76
N GLN A 195 -23.88 -26.65 -54.32
CA GLN A 195 -23.65 -27.82 -55.14
C GLN A 195 -24.95 -28.50 -55.57
N GLN A 196 -25.89 -28.70 -54.64
CA GLN A 196 -27.22 -29.25 -54.94
C GLN A 196 -27.96 -28.40 -56.00
N ARG A 197 -27.97 -27.07 -55.83
CA ARG A 197 -28.58 -26.16 -56.81
C ARG A 197 -27.93 -26.25 -58.19
N LEU A 198 -26.61 -26.36 -58.26
CA LEU A 198 -25.90 -26.52 -59.53
C LEU A 198 -26.23 -27.86 -60.19
N GLU A 199 -26.38 -28.94 -59.42
CA GLU A 199 -26.79 -30.25 -59.91
C GLU A 199 -28.23 -30.22 -60.43
N GLU A 200 -29.17 -29.61 -59.69
CA GLU A 200 -30.55 -29.37 -60.13
C GLU A 200 -30.60 -28.57 -61.44
N GLN A 201 -29.86 -27.46 -61.53
CA GLN A 201 -29.76 -26.65 -62.75
C GLN A 201 -29.24 -27.47 -63.93
N ARG A 202 -28.20 -28.29 -63.74
CA ARG A 202 -27.67 -29.17 -64.80
C ARG A 202 -28.71 -30.17 -65.29
N VAL A 203 -29.52 -30.74 -64.40
CA VAL A 203 -30.62 -31.64 -64.78
C VAL A 203 -31.68 -30.89 -65.58
N CYS A 204 -32.11 -29.72 -65.10
CA CYS A 204 -33.09 -28.87 -65.81
C CYS A 204 -32.60 -28.47 -67.22
N PHE A 205 -31.33 -28.07 -67.36
CA PHE A 205 -30.76 -27.73 -68.67
C PHE A 205 -30.68 -28.93 -69.61
N LYS A 206 -30.34 -30.13 -69.10
CA LYS A 206 -30.36 -31.36 -69.89
C LYS A 206 -31.77 -31.70 -70.36
N GLN A 207 -32.76 -31.57 -69.48
CA GLN A 207 -34.15 -31.85 -69.84
C GLN A 207 -34.64 -30.86 -70.90
N LEU A 208 -34.39 -29.55 -70.73
CA LEU A 208 -34.76 -28.55 -71.72
C LEU A 208 -34.06 -28.77 -73.07
N SER A 209 -32.79 -29.19 -73.05
CA SER A 209 -32.06 -29.59 -74.26
C SER A 209 -32.69 -30.79 -74.96
N LEU A 210 -33.16 -31.79 -74.21
CA LEU A 210 -33.85 -32.95 -74.77
C LEU A 210 -35.19 -32.54 -75.38
N GLU A 211 -36.00 -31.77 -74.65
CA GLU A 211 -37.29 -31.24 -75.13
C GLU A 211 -37.12 -30.42 -76.41
N MET A 212 -36.08 -29.57 -76.50
CA MET A 212 -35.75 -28.85 -77.73
C MET A 212 -35.41 -29.79 -78.89
N SER A 213 -34.55 -30.80 -78.66
CA SER A 213 -34.18 -31.76 -79.70
C SER A 213 -35.36 -32.62 -80.16
N GLU A 214 -36.27 -32.98 -79.26
CA GLU A 214 -37.50 -33.70 -79.59
C GLU A 214 -38.44 -32.83 -80.42
N ALA A 215 -38.60 -31.55 -80.05
CA ALA A 215 -39.39 -30.60 -80.81
C ALA A 215 -38.83 -30.38 -82.22
N GLU A 216 -37.51 -30.29 -82.37
CA GLU A 216 -36.85 -30.22 -83.69
C GLU A 216 -37.14 -31.46 -84.55
N VAL A 217 -37.04 -32.66 -83.98
CA VAL A 217 -37.37 -33.91 -84.69
C VAL A 217 -38.83 -33.96 -85.12
N LEU A 218 -39.76 -33.49 -84.26
CA LEU A 218 -41.18 -33.42 -84.59
C LEU A 218 -41.45 -32.40 -85.72
N LEU A 219 -40.80 -31.23 -85.68
CA LEU A 219 -40.88 -30.22 -86.74
C LEU A 219 -40.34 -30.77 -88.07
N ASP A 220 -39.20 -31.45 -88.06
CA ASP A 220 -38.62 -32.10 -89.23
C ASP A 220 -39.55 -33.16 -89.83
N ARG A 221 -40.19 -33.99 -88.99
CA ARG A 221 -41.19 -34.97 -89.43
C ARG A 221 -42.42 -34.29 -90.04
N ALA A 222 -42.92 -33.23 -89.40
CA ALA A 222 -44.05 -32.46 -89.91
C ALA A 222 -43.72 -31.82 -91.26
N ARG A 223 -42.52 -31.24 -91.39
CA ARG A 223 -42.00 -30.68 -92.64
C ARG A 223 -41.93 -31.72 -93.76
N ARG A 224 -41.27 -32.87 -93.53
CA ARG A 224 -41.19 -33.96 -94.51
C ARG A 224 -42.58 -34.48 -94.90
N ASN A 225 -43.51 -34.57 -93.96
CA ASN A 225 -44.90 -34.94 -94.25
C ASN A 225 -45.59 -33.90 -95.14
N LEU A 226 -45.41 -32.60 -94.88
CA LEU A 226 -45.94 -31.52 -95.72
C LEU A 226 -45.32 -31.54 -97.12
N GLU A 227 -43.99 -31.67 -97.22
CA GLU A 227 -43.26 -31.80 -98.49
C GLU A 227 -43.80 -32.98 -99.30
N SER A 228 -43.93 -34.17 -98.69
CA SER A 228 -44.49 -35.33 -99.38
C SER A 228 -45.96 -35.15 -99.85
N ARG A 229 -46.76 -34.36 -99.12
CA ARG A 229 -48.13 -34.02 -99.53
C ARG A 229 -48.13 -33.03 -100.69
N LEU A 230 -47.20 -32.08 -100.67
CA LEU A 230 -47.00 -31.08 -101.73
C LEU A 230 -46.55 -31.77 -103.03
N ASP A 231 -45.57 -32.68 -102.96
CA ASP A 231 -45.13 -33.50 -104.10
C ASP A 231 -46.28 -34.32 -104.69
N LYS A 232 -47.15 -34.91 -103.85
CA LYS A 232 -48.34 -35.64 -104.29
C LYS A 232 -49.32 -34.72 -105.04
N LEU A 233 -49.56 -33.52 -104.53
CA LEU A 233 -50.42 -32.53 -105.18
C LEU A 233 -49.83 -32.07 -106.52
N GLU A 234 -48.53 -31.76 -106.58
CA GLU A 234 -47.85 -31.38 -107.83
C GLU A 234 -47.90 -32.49 -108.88
N ASN A 235 -47.64 -33.74 -108.47
CA ASN A 235 -47.72 -34.89 -109.36
C ASN A 235 -49.15 -35.16 -109.85
N SER A 236 -50.17 -34.91 -109.02
CA SER A 236 -51.58 -35.01 -109.42
C SER A 236 -51.97 -33.93 -110.43
N LYS A 237 -51.47 -32.70 -110.25
CA LYS A 237 -51.69 -31.58 -111.16
C LYS A 237 -51.02 -31.79 -112.52
N ARG A 238 -49.87 -32.47 -112.59
CA ARG A 238 -49.19 -32.81 -113.85
C ARG A 238 -49.87 -33.92 -114.65
N LYS A 239 -50.78 -34.69 -114.05
CA LYS A 239 -51.50 -35.80 -114.69
C LYS A 239 -52.91 -35.43 -115.15
N SER A 240 -53.39 -34.23 -114.81
CA SER A 240 -54.64 -33.63 -115.29
C SER A 240 -54.35 -32.63 -116.41
#